data_AF-A0A2G9GQ06-F1
#
_entry.id   AF-A0A2G9GQ06-F1
#
_cell.length_a   1.000
_cell.length_b   1.000
_cell.length_c   1.000
_cell.angle_alpha   90.00
_cell.angle_beta   90.00
_cell.angle_gamma   90.00
#
_symmetry.space_group_name_H-M   'P 1'
#
loop_
_entity.id
_entity.type
_entity.pdbx_description
1 polymer ?
#
loop_
_entity_poly.entity_id
_entity_poly.type
_entity_poly.pdbx_seq_one_letter_code
_entity_poly.pdbx_strand_id
1 'polypeptide(L)'
;MVNDFVLFGPCTVSFLSFAAIYVAEDDIATYTIKTIDDPRTLNKTLYLRPPKNILSQREVVEIWEKLIGKELQKVTLSREDFLASMKGLGYAEQVGLSHYHDVLCEGCLTNFEIGEEGEEESQLYPEVNYTTVEDYLKRYI
;
A
#
# COMPACT_ATOMS: atom_id res chain seq x y z
N MET A 1 -21.59 11.63 8.29
CA MET A 1 -22.02 10.41 7.61
C MET A 1 -21.22 10.35 6.31
N VAL A 2 -20.00 9.82 6.40
CA VAL A 2 -19.11 9.64 5.24
C VAL A 2 -19.23 8.17 4.92
N ASN A 3 -20.27 7.80 4.16
CA ASN A 3 -20.68 6.40 3.97
C ASN A 3 -20.13 5.76 2.70
N ASP A 4 -19.24 6.44 1.97
CA ASP A 4 -18.72 5.94 0.72
C ASP A 4 -17.21 5.74 0.86
N PHE A 5 -16.79 4.51 1.17
CA PHE A 5 -15.44 4.06 0.84
C PHE A 5 -15.37 3.97 -0.68
N VAL A 6 -14.83 5.01 -1.33
CA VAL A 6 -14.52 4.96 -2.76
C VAL A 6 -13.35 4.00 -2.94
N LEU A 7 -13.65 2.80 -3.42
CA LEU A 7 -12.65 1.82 -3.81
C LEU A 7 -12.16 2.17 -5.22
N PHE A 8 -10.85 2.26 -5.42
CA PHE A 8 -10.27 2.45 -6.75
C PHE A 8 -10.25 1.08 -7.45
N GLY A 9 -11.34 0.79 -8.17
CA GLY A 9 -11.40 -0.39 -9.04
C GLY A 9 -10.47 -0.27 -10.25
N PRO A 10 -10.16 -1.39 -10.94
CA PRO A 10 -9.19 -1.42 -12.03
C PRO A 10 -9.66 -0.58 -13.22
N CYS A 11 -8.81 0.35 -13.64
CA CYS A 11 -8.98 1.17 -14.82
C CYS A 11 -9.35 0.28 -16.02
N THR A 12 -10.45 0.57 -16.69
CA THR A 12 -10.98 -0.23 -17.82
C THR A 12 -10.16 -0.02 -19.09
N VAL A 13 -8.87 -0.40 -19.05
CA VAL A 13 -8.05 -0.78 -20.21
C VAL A 13 -6.99 -1.78 -19.72
N SER A 14 -7.30 -3.07 -19.69
CA SER A 14 -6.37 -4.22 -19.66
C SER A 14 -5.17 -4.27 -18.67
N PHE A 15 -5.04 -3.42 -17.67
CA PHE A 15 -3.95 -3.49 -16.69
C PHE A 15 -4.49 -3.81 -15.29
N LEU A 16 -3.97 -4.89 -14.71
CA LEU A 16 -4.21 -5.27 -13.32
C LEU A 16 -3.91 -4.08 -12.40
N SER A 17 -4.76 -3.84 -11.39
CA SER A 17 -4.42 -2.94 -10.29
C SER A 17 -3.08 -3.37 -9.69
N PHE A 18 -2.11 -2.46 -9.64
CA PHE A 18 -0.80 -2.78 -9.06
C PHE A 18 -0.94 -3.07 -7.56
N ALA A 19 -0.05 -3.92 -7.06
CA ALA A 19 0.05 -4.14 -5.63
C ALA A 19 0.66 -2.91 -4.95
N ALA A 20 0.12 -2.57 -3.79
CA ALA A 20 0.75 -1.65 -2.85
C ALA A 20 1.41 -2.45 -1.72
N ILE A 21 2.15 -1.75 -0.86
CA ILE A 21 2.81 -2.35 0.29
C ILE A 21 2.30 -1.68 1.55
N TYR A 22 1.78 -2.47 2.48
CA TYR A 22 1.20 -1.99 3.72
C TYR A 22 2.07 -2.43 4.90
N VAL A 23 2.52 -1.48 5.72
CA VAL A 23 3.36 -1.78 6.89
C VAL A 23 2.84 -1.01 8.08
N ALA A 24 2.67 -1.68 9.23
CA ALA A 24 2.24 -1.01 10.45
C ALA A 24 3.34 -0.08 10.96
N GLU A 25 2.93 1.02 11.57
CA GLU A 25 3.83 2.09 12.01
C GLU A 25 4.87 1.60 13.03
N ASP A 26 4.48 0.70 13.92
CA ASP A 26 5.38 0.08 14.92
C ASP A 26 6.42 -0.85 14.28
N ASP A 27 6.07 -1.53 13.18
CA ASP A 27 7.00 -2.37 12.43
C ASP A 27 8.01 -1.50 11.66
N ILE A 28 7.55 -0.39 11.06
CA ILE A 28 8.44 0.61 10.42
C ILE A 28 9.46 1.11 11.44
N ALA A 29 9.02 1.47 12.65
CA ALA A 29 9.91 1.92 13.71
C ALA A 29 10.91 0.82 14.12
N THR A 30 10.43 -0.42 14.25
CA THR A 30 11.28 -1.57 14.60
C THR A 30 12.39 -1.81 13.58
N TYR A 31 12.06 -1.84 12.28
CA TYR A 31 13.06 -1.99 11.22
C TYR A 31 14.03 -0.80 11.19
N THR A 32 13.52 0.41 11.36
CA THR A 32 14.34 1.63 11.38
C THR A 32 15.37 1.61 12.51
N ILE A 33 15.01 1.16 13.71
CA ILE A 33 15.98 1.06 14.82
C ILE A 33 17.03 -0.01 14.55
N LYS A 34 16.63 -1.14 13.95
CA LYS A 34 17.55 -2.24 13.61
C LYS A 34 18.63 -1.84 12.60
N THR A 35 18.36 -0.86 11.74
CA THR A 35 19.31 -0.43 10.70
C THR A 35 20.38 0.53 11.19
N ILE A 36 20.25 1.11 12.40
CA ILE A 36 21.12 2.22 12.85
C ILE A 36 22.59 1.79 12.95
N ASP A 37 22.83 0.65 13.58
CA ASP A 37 24.19 0.13 13.84
C ASP A 37 24.53 -1.09 12.96
N ASP A 38 23.70 -1.39 11.95
CA ASP A 38 23.91 -2.51 11.05
C ASP A 38 24.83 -2.09 9.88
N PRO A 39 26.05 -2.63 9.77
CA PRO A 39 26.96 -2.24 8.68
C PRO A 39 26.44 -2.63 7.29
N ARG A 40 25.48 -3.58 7.20
CA ARG A 40 24.86 -3.99 5.93
C ARG A 40 24.00 -2.88 5.32
N THR A 41 23.49 -1.96 6.14
CA THR A 41 22.60 -0.88 5.71
C THR A 41 23.31 0.46 5.53
N LEU A 42 24.63 0.51 5.74
CA LEU A 42 25.43 1.72 5.56
C LEU A 42 25.40 2.19 4.10
N ASN A 43 24.96 3.43 3.86
CA ASN A 43 24.80 4.02 2.53
C ASN A 43 23.89 3.19 1.60
N LYS A 44 22.90 2.50 2.16
CA LYS A 44 21.89 1.74 1.41
C LYS A 44 20.50 2.31 1.63
N THR A 45 19.59 2.02 0.70
CA THR A 45 18.15 2.23 0.90
C THR A 45 17.54 0.93 1.41
N LEU A 46 16.94 0.94 2.60
CA LEU A 46 16.14 -0.20 3.06
C LEU A 46 14.72 -0.07 2.49
N TYR A 47 14.28 -1.08 1.75
CA TYR A 47 12.92 -1.23 1.29
C TYR A 47 12.16 -2.14 2.24
N LEU A 48 10.98 -1.69 2.69
CA LEU A 48 10.05 -2.50 3.45
C LEU A 48 9.09 -3.16 2.46
N ARG A 49 9.26 -4.46 2.19
CA ARG A 49 8.41 -5.25 1.29
C ARG A 49 7.96 -6.57 1.95
N PRO A 50 7.21 -6.52 3.07
CA PRO A 50 6.82 -7.74 3.76
C PRO A 50 5.93 -8.60 2.85
N PRO A 51 6.32 -9.86 2.52
CA PRO A 51 5.69 -10.60 1.43
C PRO A 51 4.17 -10.78 1.55
N LYS A 52 3.63 -10.90 2.77
CA LYS A 52 2.18 -11.05 2.99
C LYS A 52 1.38 -9.74 2.88
N ASN A 53 2.07 -8.60 2.83
CA ASN A 53 1.45 -7.29 2.79
C ASN A 53 1.67 -6.56 1.45
N ILE A 54 2.25 -7.25 0.46
CA ILE A 54 2.24 -6.82 -0.93
C ILE A 54 0.89 -7.24 -1.51
N LEU A 55 -0.06 -6.31 -1.53
CA LEU A 55 -1.46 -6.59 -1.86
C LEU A 55 -2.01 -5.51 -2.78
N SER A 56 -2.82 -5.90 -3.76
CA SER A 56 -3.67 -4.96 -4.49
C SER A 56 -4.77 -4.41 -3.57
N GLN A 57 -5.33 -3.25 -3.92
CA GLN A 57 -6.47 -2.69 -3.18
C GLN A 57 -7.64 -3.67 -3.12
N ARG A 58 -7.85 -4.46 -4.18
CA ARG A 58 -8.90 -5.47 -4.23
C ARG A 58 -8.70 -6.56 -3.17
N GLU A 59 -7.49 -7.06 -3.02
CA GLU A 59 -7.18 -8.07 -2.00
C GLU A 59 -7.37 -7.51 -0.58
N VAL A 60 -7.00 -6.25 -0.35
CA VAL A 60 -7.28 -5.57 0.95
C VAL A 60 -8.78 -5.48 1.22
N VAL A 61 -9.59 -5.16 0.20
CA VAL A 61 -11.06 -5.14 0.32
C VAL A 61 -11.61 -6.53 0.58
N GLU A 62 -11.12 -7.55 -0.09
CA GLU A 62 -11.56 -8.94 0.11
C GLU A 62 -11.25 -9.44 1.54
N ILE A 63 -10.08 -9.08 2.08
CA ILE A 63 -9.75 -9.29 3.50
C ILE A 63 -10.77 -8.59 4.39
N TRP A 64 -11.08 -7.33 4.11
CA TRP A 64 -12.03 -6.54 4.89
C TRP A 64 -13.46 -7.11 4.84
N GLU A 65 -13.96 -7.50 3.66
CA GLU A 65 -15.27 -8.11 3.46
C GLU A 65 -15.42 -9.43 4.23
N LYS A 66 -14.37 -10.26 4.22
CA LYS A 66 -14.30 -11.50 5.01
C LYS A 66 -14.37 -11.20 6.50
N LEU A 67 -13.66 -10.16 6.96
CA LEU A 67 -13.62 -9.74 8.35
C LEU A 67 -14.97 -9.22 8.86
N ILE A 68 -15.68 -8.42 8.06
CA ILE A 68 -17.00 -7.88 8.45
C ILE A 68 -18.18 -8.80 8.10
N GLY A 69 -17.93 -9.90 7.39
CA GLY A 69 -18.97 -10.86 6.96
C GLY A 69 -19.99 -10.26 5.97
N LYS A 70 -19.61 -9.22 5.22
CA LYS A 70 -20.50 -8.47 4.33
C LYS A 70 -19.75 -8.06 3.07
N GLU A 71 -20.41 -8.21 1.93
CA GLU A 71 -19.94 -7.69 0.64
C GLU A 71 -20.19 -6.17 0.54
N LEU A 72 -19.19 -5.45 0.07
CA LEU A 72 -19.24 -4.02 -0.20
C LEU A 72 -19.63 -3.74 -1.65
N GLN A 73 -20.36 -2.66 -1.87
CA GLN A 73 -20.59 -2.16 -3.22
C GLN A 73 -19.28 -1.62 -3.77
N LYS A 74 -18.86 -2.13 -4.93
CA LYS A 74 -17.62 -1.75 -5.60
C LYS A 74 -17.97 -0.89 -6.81
N VAL A 75 -17.26 0.23 -6.97
CA VAL A 75 -17.33 1.08 -8.15
C VAL A 75 -15.95 1.11 -8.79
N THR A 76 -15.91 1.10 -10.11
CA THR A 76 -14.67 1.21 -10.87
C THR A 76 -14.57 2.61 -11.44
N LEU A 77 -13.38 3.21 -11.35
CA LEU A 77 -13.07 4.51 -11.94
C LEU A 77 -12.00 4.33 -13.02
N SER A 78 -12.18 4.98 -14.16
CA SER A 78 -11.12 5.11 -15.15
C SER A 78 -10.06 6.10 -14.64
N ARG A 79 -8.87 6.08 -15.25
CA ARG A 79 -7.82 7.06 -14.97
C ARG A 79 -8.31 8.47 -15.27
N GLU A 80 -9.03 8.62 -16.37
CA GLU A 80 -9.57 9.89 -16.84
C GLU A 80 -10.61 10.44 -15.85
N ASP A 81 -11.51 9.58 -15.37
CA ASP A 81 -12.53 9.96 -14.38
C ASP A 81 -11.89 10.29 -13.03
N PHE A 82 -10.87 9.55 -12.61
CA PHE A 82 -10.12 9.84 -11.39
C PHE A 82 -9.45 11.23 -11.47
N LEU A 83 -8.72 11.51 -12.56
CA LEU A 83 -8.07 12.81 -12.77
C LEU A 83 -9.09 13.95 -12.92
N ALA A 84 -10.24 13.68 -13.55
CA ALA A 84 -11.32 14.65 -13.65
C ALA A 84 -11.93 14.96 -12.27
N SER A 85 -12.07 13.96 -11.40
CA SER A 85 -12.61 14.13 -10.03
C SER A 85 -11.77 15.06 -9.16
N MET A 86 -10.47 15.19 -9.46
CA MET A 86 -9.56 16.08 -8.74
C MET A 86 -9.72 17.56 -9.13
N LYS A 87 -10.35 17.86 -10.27
CA LYS A 87 -10.51 19.24 -10.74
C LYS A 87 -11.43 20.01 -9.80
N GLY A 88 -10.92 21.10 -9.23
CA GLY A 88 -11.68 21.98 -8.34
C GLY A 88 -11.55 21.66 -6.86
N LEU A 89 -10.82 20.61 -6.48
CA LEU A 89 -10.48 20.32 -5.09
C LEU A 89 -9.40 21.28 -4.55
N GLY A 90 -9.25 21.37 -3.24
CA GLY A 90 -8.16 22.10 -2.61
C GLY A 90 -6.80 21.48 -2.92
N TYR A 91 -5.73 22.27 -2.84
CA TYR A 91 -4.38 21.81 -3.17
C TYR A 91 -3.95 20.57 -2.37
N ALA A 92 -4.22 20.54 -1.06
CA ALA A 92 -3.86 19.40 -0.21
C ALA A 92 -4.60 18.11 -0.61
N GLU A 93 -5.87 18.22 -1.01
CA GLU A 93 -6.67 17.08 -1.47
C GLU A 93 -6.17 16.56 -2.81
N GLN A 94 -5.82 17.46 -3.74
CA GLN A 94 -5.20 17.09 -5.00
C GLN A 94 -3.88 16.35 -4.77
N VAL A 95 -3.03 16.86 -3.87
CA VAL A 95 -1.77 16.17 -3.51
C VAL A 95 -2.06 14.77 -2.96
N GLY A 96 -3.00 14.63 -2.02
CA GLY A 96 -3.35 13.32 -1.45
C GLY A 96 -3.86 12.32 -2.51
N LEU A 97 -4.77 12.76 -3.38
CA LEU A 97 -5.29 11.92 -4.46
C LEU A 97 -4.22 11.55 -5.49
N SER A 98 -3.29 12.45 -5.83
CA SER A 98 -2.18 12.12 -6.71
C SER A 98 -1.31 10.98 -6.14
N HIS A 99 -1.03 11.00 -4.82
CA HIS A 99 -0.28 9.90 -4.19
C HIS A 99 -1.04 8.57 -4.26
N TYR A 100 -2.37 8.57 -4.07
CA TYR A 100 -3.18 7.35 -4.23
C TYR A 100 -3.13 6.83 -5.67
N HIS A 101 -3.17 7.72 -6.67
CA HIS A 101 -3.04 7.33 -8.08
C HIS A 101 -1.67 6.70 -8.36
N ASP A 102 -0.59 7.32 -7.93
CA ASP A 102 0.76 6.79 -8.14
C ASP A 102 0.95 5.42 -7.47
N VAL A 103 0.42 5.24 -6.26
CA VAL A 103 0.54 3.98 -5.53
C VAL A 103 -0.36 2.89 -6.11
N LEU A 104 -1.64 3.17 -6.37
CA LEU A 104 -2.65 2.15 -6.68
C LEU A 104 -2.86 1.94 -8.18
N CYS A 105 -2.57 2.95 -9.01
CA CYS A 105 -2.77 2.90 -10.46
C CYS A 105 -1.46 2.77 -11.24
N GLU A 106 -0.38 3.43 -10.83
CA GLU A 106 0.94 3.31 -11.48
C GLU A 106 1.85 2.28 -10.79
N GLY A 107 1.52 1.87 -9.57
CA GLY A 107 2.25 0.85 -8.83
C GLY A 107 3.64 1.28 -8.40
N CYS A 108 3.84 2.57 -8.09
CA CYS A 108 5.18 3.14 -7.83
C CYS A 108 5.96 2.45 -6.70
N LEU A 109 5.30 1.65 -5.86
CA LEU A 109 5.93 0.89 -4.78
C LEU A 109 6.49 -0.48 -5.23
N THR A 110 5.96 -1.06 -6.31
CA THR A 110 6.27 -2.44 -6.75
C THR A 110 6.67 -2.56 -8.22
N ASN A 111 6.58 -1.49 -9.01
CA ASN A 111 6.86 -1.50 -10.45
C ASN A 111 8.36 -1.46 -10.81
N PHE A 112 9.24 -1.77 -9.84
CA PHE A 112 10.69 -1.77 -10.02
C PHE A 112 11.37 -2.87 -9.18
N GLU A 113 12.51 -3.34 -9.68
CA GLU A 113 13.41 -4.25 -8.99
C GLU A 113 14.35 -3.46 -8.06
N ILE A 114 14.66 -4.03 -6.89
CA ILE A 114 15.61 -3.43 -5.96
C ILE A 114 17.03 -3.58 -6.53
N GLY A 115 17.72 -2.47 -6.72
CA GLY A 115 19.10 -2.46 -7.26
C GLY A 115 20.16 -2.78 -6.20
N GLU A 116 21.44 -2.80 -6.60
CA GLU A 116 22.57 -3.17 -5.73
C GLU A 116 22.74 -2.30 -4.48
N GLU A 117 22.24 -1.06 -4.49
CA GLU A 117 22.24 -0.14 -3.34
C GLU A 117 21.00 -0.24 -2.45
N GLY A 118 20.11 -1.18 -2.77
CA GLY A 118 18.92 -1.46 -1.99
C GLY A 118 19.03 -2.76 -1.23
N GLU A 119 18.46 -2.78 -0.04
CA GLU A 119 18.30 -3.98 0.79
C GLU A 119 16.82 -4.16 1.13
N GLU A 120 16.38 -5.41 1.34
CA GLU A 120 15.01 -5.71 1.76
C GLU A 120 14.97 -6.13 3.24
N GLU A 121 14.02 -5.59 3.98
CA GLU A 121 13.90 -5.82 5.43
C GLU A 121 13.67 -7.29 5.78
N SER A 122 12.87 -7.98 4.97
CA SER A 122 12.47 -9.36 5.23
C SER A 122 13.67 -10.32 5.15
N GLN A 123 14.68 -9.95 4.36
CA GLN A 123 15.93 -10.70 4.19
C GLN A 123 16.96 -10.36 5.27
N LEU A 124 17.06 -9.08 5.66
CA LEU A 124 18.02 -8.62 6.67
C LEU A 124 17.62 -8.94 8.11
N TYR A 125 16.31 -8.93 8.38
CA TYR A 125 15.73 -9.07 9.73
C TYR A 125 14.58 -10.09 9.76
N PRO A 126 14.81 -11.36 9.36
CA PRO A 126 13.77 -12.39 9.29
C PRO A 126 13.16 -12.76 10.65
N GLU A 127 13.79 -12.34 11.76
CA GLU A 127 13.29 -12.52 13.11
C GLU A 127 12.17 -11.56 13.50
N VAL A 128 11.93 -10.49 12.73
CA VAL A 128 10.85 -9.54 13.00
C VAL A 128 9.52 -10.12 12.53
N ASN A 129 8.62 -10.34 13.48
CA ASN A 129 7.24 -10.73 13.19
C ASN A 129 6.41 -9.49 12.89
N TYR A 130 6.36 -9.08 11.61
CA TYR A 130 5.56 -7.94 11.19
C TYR A 130 4.05 -8.21 11.26
N THR A 131 3.28 -7.15 11.44
CA THR A 131 1.82 -7.16 11.46
C THR A 131 1.27 -7.34 10.05
N THR A 132 0.43 -8.35 9.85
CA THR A 132 -0.24 -8.54 8.55
C THR A 132 -1.36 -7.53 8.34
N VAL A 133 -1.74 -7.27 7.09
CA VAL A 133 -2.93 -6.43 6.79
C VAL A 133 -4.20 -6.99 7.45
N GLU A 134 -4.40 -8.32 7.43
CA GLU A 134 -5.53 -8.96 8.10
C GLU A 134 -5.53 -8.71 9.61
N ASP A 135 -4.38 -8.84 10.28
CA ASP A 135 -4.27 -8.59 11.72
C ASP A 135 -4.44 -7.10 12.07
N TYR A 136 -3.90 -6.20 11.24
CA TYR A 136 -4.07 -4.76 11.42
C TYR A 136 -5.54 -4.34 11.30
N LEU A 137 -6.27 -4.89 10.33
CA LEU A 137 -7.68 -4.56 10.10
C LEU A 137 -8.61 -5.08 11.19
N LYS A 138 -8.29 -6.20 11.86
CA LYS A 138 -9.09 -6.72 12.99
C LYS A 138 -9.32 -5.71 14.12
N ARG A 139 -8.46 -4.70 14.26
CA ARG A 139 -8.58 -3.65 15.29
C ARG A 139 -9.78 -2.72 15.08
N TYR A 140 -10.41 -2.75 13.91
CA TYR A 140 -11.56 -1.90 13.54
C TYR A 140 -12.91 -2.63 13.61
N ILE A 141 -12.93 -3.87 14.09
CA ILE A 141 -14.11 -4.72 14.28
C ILE A 141 -14.47 -4.72 15.77
#